data_AF-A0A7K4Y350-F1
#
_entry.id   AF-A0A7K4Y350-F1
#
_cell.length_a   1.000
_cell.length_b   1.000
_cell.length_c   1.000
_cell.angle_alpha   90.00
_cell.angle_beta   90.00
_cell.angle_gamma   90.00
#
_symmetry.space_group_name_H-M   'P 1'
#
loop_
_entity.id
_entity.type
_entity.pdbx_description
1 polymer ?
#
loop_
_entity_poly.entity_id
_entity_poly.type
_entity_poly.pdbx_seq_one_letter_code
_entity_poly.pdbx_strand_id
1 'polypeptide(L)'
;ELKGIVFVIQSQSNYFHSKRAEDLKTDILKQAVDLGEELPTVLLIHQIDRHEGAWTILPLMKDFSVTYGRNSSWIFFCEEDTRIQVVKLVETLRRFDKSKEWFLGKALYDEESTIIHHYAFAENPTVFKFPDFAAGWALSIPLVNKLAKKLKSEPLKSDFTIDLKHEIALYIWQKGEGPHLTPVPEFCTEDVNSFKADHCATTFSNFLPLCGEPVNKEDVFVAVKTCRKFHGDRIPVVKQTWEREAALIEYYSDYADISIPTVDLGVPNTDRGHCGKTFAILERFLNYTSSRTPWLVVVDDDTLISIFRLRKLLSCYDPNEPVFLGERYGYGLGTGGYSYITGGGGMVFSRAAVQKLLASKCRCYSMDAPDDMVLGMCFSGLGIPITHSPLFHQARPMDYPKDYLSHQIPVSFHKHWNIDPVKVYFTWLAPNTEESRNGKKVGYNREDL
;
A
#
# COMPACT_ATOMS: atom_id res chain seq x y z
N GLU A 1 17.02 28.95 -5.57
CA GLU A 1 16.29 28.53 -4.34
C GLU A 1 15.94 27.04 -4.34
N LEU A 2 15.72 26.46 -5.52
CA LEU A 2 15.44 25.05 -5.73
C LEU A 2 16.49 24.10 -5.14
N LYS A 3 17.79 24.47 -5.21
CA LYS A 3 18.90 23.74 -4.56
C LYS A 3 18.70 23.52 -3.05
N GLY A 4 17.93 24.39 -2.40
CA GLY A 4 17.62 24.26 -0.97
C GLY A 4 16.56 23.21 -0.65
N ILE A 5 16.03 22.50 -1.65
CA ILE A 5 15.01 21.47 -1.49
C ILE A 5 15.63 20.11 -1.83
N VAL A 6 15.51 19.17 -0.90
CA VAL A 6 15.84 17.76 -1.14
C VAL A 6 14.55 17.02 -1.46
N PHE A 7 14.46 16.42 -2.64
CA PHE A 7 13.33 15.59 -3.03
C PHE A 7 13.59 14.15 -2.61
N VAL A 8 12.62 13.51 -1.98
CA VAL A 8 12.67 12.11 -1.53
C VAL A 8 11.47 11.37 -2.12
N ILE A 9 11.75 10.48 -3.07
CA ILE A 9 10.73 9.66 -3.74
C ILE A 9 10.63 8.31 -3.01
N GLN A 10 9.48 8.07 -2.39
CA GLN A 10 9.10 6.80 -1.79
C GLN A 10 8.92 5.77 -2.90
N SER A 11 9.97 5.00 -3.12
CA SER A 11 10.13 4.10 -4.26
C SER A 11 10.53 2.71 -3.79
N GLN A 12 10.31 1.71 -4.65
CA GLN A 12 10.57 0.30 -4.36
C GLN A 12 11.55 -0.27 -5.39
N SER A 13 12.23 -1.37 -5.04
CA SER A 13 13.35 -1.90 -5.82
C SER A 13 12.95 -2.72 -7.05
N ASN A 14 11.70 -3.18 -7.16
CA ASN A 14 11.27 -3.90 -8.36
C ASN A 14 11.24 -2.97 -9.59
N TYR A 15 11.38 -3.58 -10.77
CA TYR A 15 11.56 -2.83 -12.02
C TYR A 15 10.45 -1.81 -12.28
N PHE A 16 9.19 -2.20 -12.05
CA PHE A 16 8.03 -1.33 -12.26
C PHE A 16 8.11 -0.04 -11.43
N HIS A 17 8.32 -0.15 -10.12
CA HIS A 17 8.38 1.01 -9.22
C HIS A 17 9.67 1.81 -9.41
N SER A 18 10.83 1.15 -9.53
CA SER A 18 12.10 1.84 -9.74
C SER A 18 12.13 2.65 -11.04
N LYS A 19 11.53 2.12 -12.11
CA LYS A 19 11.39 2.85 -13.38
C LYS A 19 10.56 4.12 -13.24
N ARG A 20 9.39 4.06 -12.59
CA ARG A 20 8.53 5.23 -12.34
C ARG A 20 9.22 6.28 -11.48
N ALA A 21 9.95 5.83 -10.46
CA ALA A 21 10.72 6.72 -9.59
C ALA A 21 11.86 7.44 -10.33
N GLU A 22 12.59 6.74 -11.21
CA GLU A 22 13.63 7.35 -12.05
C GLU A 22 13.03 8.29 -13.11
N ASP A 23 11.85 7.98 -13.65
CA ASP A 23 11.14 8.87 -14.57
C ASP A 23 10.73 10.18 -13.87
N LEU A 24 10.15 10.10 -12.66
CA LEU A 24 9.84 11.29 -11.84
C LEU A 24 11.10 12.09 -11.49
N LYS A 25 12.18 11.41 -11.09
CA LYS A 25 13.47 12.08 -10.83
C LYS A 25 14.00 12.81 -12.06
N THR A 26 13.94 12.16 -13.23
CA THR A 26 14.36 12.77 -14.50
C THR A 26 13.53 14.00 -14.82
N ASP A 27 12.21 13.93 -14.59
CA ASP A 27 11.29 15.05 -14.80
C ASP A 27 11.63 16.26 -13.89
N ILE A 28 11.85 16.03 -12.58
CA ILE A 28 12.25 17.09 -11.64
C ILE A 28 13.55 17.76 -12.09
N LEU A 29 14.56 16.96 -12.46
CA LEU A 29 15.86 17.47 -12.89
C LEU A 29 15.75 18.25 -14.21
N LYS A 30 14.92 17.77 -15.15
CA LYS A 30 14.68 18.47 -16.42
C LYS A 30 14.02 19.83 -16.18
N GLN A 31 12.98 19.90 -15.34
CA GLN A 31 12.36 21.17 -14.97
C GLN A 31 13.37 22.14 -14.34
N ALA A 32 14.30 21.65 -13.51
CA ALA A 32 15.36 22.48 -12.94
C ALA A 32 16.30 23.07 -14.01
N VAL A 33 16.69 22.26 -15.01
CA VAL A 33 17.51 22.70 -16.15
C VAL A 33 16.78 23.74 -16.99
N ASP A 34 15.49 23.51 -17.29
CA ASP A 34 14.68 24.42 -18.09
C ASP A 34 14.50 25.80 -17.40
N LEU A 35 14.59 25.84 -16.08
CA LEU A 35 14.59 27.08 -15.28
C LEU A 35 15.96 27.77 -15.20
N GLY A 36 17.04 27.14 -15.68
CA GLY A 36 18.40 27.64 -15.52
C GLY A 36 18.91 27.63 -14.06
N GLU A 37 18.27 26.86 -13.18
CA GLU A 37 18.65 26.72 -11.76
C GLU A 37 19.68 25.59 -11.59
N GLU A 38 20.44 25.63 -10.48
CA GLU A 38 21.27 24.49 -10.09
C GLU A 38 20.41 23.26 -9.78
N LEU A 39 20.92 22.08 -10.13
CA LEU A 39 20.19 20.82 -9.95
C LEU A 39 19.91 20.54 -8.45
N PRO A 40 18.65 20.23 -8.08
CA PRO A 40 18.34 19.82 -6.73
C PRO A 40 18.81 18.39 -6.45
N THR A 41 18.91 18.04 -5.18
CA THR A 41 19.13 16.65 -4.75
C THR A 41 17.81 15.89 -4.87
N VAL A 42 17.82 14.76 -5.58
CA VAL A 42 16.67 13.84 -5.69
C VAL A 42 17.10 12.44 -5.26
N LEU A 43 16.46 11.92 -4.22
CA LEU A 43 16.76 10.65 -3.59
C LEU A 43 15.64 9.64 -3.80
N LEU A 44 16.01 8.38 -4.05
CA LEU A 44 15.08 7.27 -4.19
C LEU A 44 15.23 6.35 -2.97
N ILE A 45 14.19 6.19 -2.17
CA ILE A 45 14.25 5.44 -0.90
C ILE A 45 14.89 4.05 -1.08
N HIS A 46 14.54 3.30 -2.14
CA HIS A 46 15.09 1.97 -2.41
C HIS A 46 16.60 1.94 -2.69
N GLN A 47 17.24 3.10 -2.89
CA GLN A 47 18.69 3.25 -3.12
C GLN A 47 19.43 3.81 -1.89
N ILE A 48 18.74 4.43 -0.93
CA ILE A 48 19.37 5.16 0.19
C ILE A 48 19.93 4.19 1.23
N ASP A 49 19.29 3.04 1.44
CA ASP A 49 19.73 2.09 2.46
C ASP A 49 19.25 0.67 2.16
N ARG A 50 20.05 -0.34 2.55
CA ARG A 50 19.64 -1.75 2.56
C ARG A 50 18.85 -2.13 3.81
N HIS A 51 18.63 -1.20 4.73
CA HIS A 51 17.77 -1.42 5.89
C HIS A 51 16.31 -1.54 5.47
N GLU A 52 15.70 -2.67 5.82
CA GLU A 52 14.30 -3.01 5.55
C GLU A 52 13.33 -1.91 6.02
N GLY A 53 13.67 -1.17 7.07
CA GLY A 53 12.85 -0.08 7.61
C GLY A 53 12.93 1.25 6.84
N ALA A 54 13.77 1.40 5.81
CA ALA A 54 13.99 2.68 5.12
C ALA A 54 12.70 3.28 4.54
N TRP A 55 11.76 2.43 4.11
CA TRP A 55 10.46 2.86 3.59
C TRP A 55 9.59 3.58 4.62
N THR A 56 9.87 3.43 5.93
CA THR A 56 9.14 4.11 7.00
C THR A 56 9.63 5.55 7.26
N ILE A 57 10.65 6.02 6.54
CA ILE A 57 11.17 7.41 6.53
C ILE A 57 11.79 7.87 7.86
N LEU A 58 11.21 7.57 9.02
CA LEU A 58 11.70 7.98 10.33
C LEU A 58 13.14 7.50 10.59
N PRO A 59 13.55 6.25 10.26
CA PRO A 59 14.94 5.83 10.41
C PRO A 59 15.95 6.70 9.65
N LEU A 60 15.53 7.31 8.54
CA LEU A 60 16.37 8.14 7.68
C LEU A 60 16.56 9.57 8.20
N MET A 61 15.81 10.01 9.22
CA MET A 61 15.89 11.37 9.75
C MET A 61 17.29 11.74 10.23
N LYS A 62 18.03 10.78 10.80
CA LYS A 62 19.41 11.00 11.22
C LYS A 62 20.31 11.32 10.03
N ASP A 63 20.22 10.52 8.97
CA ASP A 63 21.05 10.69 7.78
C ASP A 63 20.66 11.97 7.03
N PHE A 64 19.37 12.28 6.97
CA PHE A 64 18.87 13.54 6.43
C PHE A 64 19.38 14.75 7.21
N SER A 65 19.34 14.72 8.54
CA SER A 65 19.86 15.77 9.40
C SER A 65 21.37 15.98 9.22
N VAL A 66 22.16 14.90 9.20
CA VAL A 66 23.61 14.97 9.04
C VAL A 66 24.01 15.48 7.65
N THR A 67 23.36 14.97 6.60
CA THR A 67 23.75 15.21 5.21
C THR A 67 23.24 16.55 4.68
N TYR A 68 21.99 16.89 4.98
CA TYR A 68 21.29 18.03 4.38
C TYR A 68 21.03 19.17 5.36
N GLY A 69 21.22 18.95 6.66
CA GLY A 69 20.83 19.90 7.71
C GLY A 69 21.55 21.25 7.71
N ARG A 70 22.65 21.39 6.97
CA ARG A 70 23.40 22.66 6.85
C ARG A 70 23.16 23.41 5.53
N ASN A 71 22.81 22.69 4.48
CA ASN A 71 22.82 23.21 3.11
C ASN A 71 21.43 23.25 2.46
N SER A 72 20.43 22.67 3.11
CA SER A 72 19.04 22.63 2.64
C SER A 72 18.13 23.41 3.58
N SER A 73 16.95 23.77 3.07
CA SER A 73 15.87 24.42 3.82
C SER A 73 14.69 23.47 4.02
N TRP A 74 14.46 22.57 3.05
CA TRP A 74 13.31 21.68 3.01
C TRP A 74 13.70 20.27 2.59
N ILE A 75 12.97 19.29 3.11
CA ILE A 75 12.87 17.95 2.51
C ILE A 75 11.43 17.78 2.06
N PHE A 76 11.25 17.51 0.77
CA PHE A 76 9.96 17.26 0.14
C PHE A 76 9.84 15.77 -0.19
N PHE A 77 8.83 15.12 0.39
CA PHE A 77 8.54 13.71 0.23
C PHE A 77 7.38 13.51 -0.75
N CYS A 78 7.49 12.52 -1.62
CA CYS A 78 6.44 12.19 -2.59
C CYS A 78 6.48 10.71 -2.94
N GLU A 79 5.38 10.21 -3.51
CA GLU A 79 5.32 8.88 -4.11
C GLU A 79 5.79 8.94 -5.56
N GLU A 80 6.15 7.80 -6.14
CA GLU A 80 6.55 7.68 -7.56
C GLU A 80 5.47 8.15 -8.56
N ASP A 81 4.23 8.25 -8.10
CA ASP A 81 3.06 8.66 -8.88
C ASP A 81 2.64 10.11 -8.69
N THR A 82 3.28 10.80 -7.75
CA THR A 82 3.14 12.23 -7.64
C THR A 82 3.73 12.89 -8.89
N ARG A 83 3.05 13.90 -9.41
CA ARG A 83 3.54 14.78 -10.48
C ARG A 83 3.75 16.16 -9.89
N ILE A 84 4.90 16.76 -10.16
CA ILE A 84 5.37 17.97 -9.47
C ILE A 84 5.56 19.09 -10.49
N GLN A 85 4.94 20.24 -10.25
CA GLN A 85 5.27 21.48 -10.95
C GLN A 85 6.30 22.24 -10.10
N VAL A 86 7.58 22.13 -10.45
CA VAL A 86 8.71 22.58 -9.61
C VAL A 86 8.62 24.08 -9.28
N VAL A 87 8.21 24.91 -10.24
CA VAL A 87 8.05 26.36 -10.03
C VAL A 87 7.01 26.64 -8.92
N LYS A 88 5.81 26.07 -9.05
CA LYS A 88 4.73 26.25 -8.09
C LYS A 88 5.08 25.67 -6.72
N LEU A 89 5.82 24.57 -6.68
CA LEU A 89 6.30 23.99 -5.42
C LEU A 89 7.25 24.96 -4.71
N VAL A 90 8.23 25.53 -5.42
CA VAL A 90 9.16 26.52 -4.85
C VAL A 90 8.42 27.76 -4.36
N GLU A 91 7.49 28.29 -5.15
CA GLU A 91 6.65 29.43 -4.77
C GLU A 91 5.82 29.14 -3.52
N THR A 92 5.23 27.94 -3.44
CA THR A 92 4.45 27.45 -2.30
C THR A 92 5.29 27.42 -1.03
N LEU A 93 6.49 26.81 -1.09
CA LEU A 93 7.38 26.66 0.06
C LEU A 93 8.01 27.99 0.49
N ARG A 94 8.21 28.95 -0.43
CA ARG A 94 8.76 30.29 -0.13
C ARG A 94 7.88 31.08 0.84
N ARG A 95 6.58 30.79 0.91
CA ARG A 95 5.64 31.44 1.84
C ARG A 95 5.89 31.10 3.31
N PHE A 96 6.63 30.02 3.58
CA PHE A 96 6.91 29.55 4.93
C PHE A 96 8.33 29.93 5.37
N ASP A 97 8.44 30.47 6.58
CA ASP A 97 9.72 30.82 7.18
C ASP A 97 10.54 29.55 7.46
N LYS A 98 11.56 29.30 6.63
CA LYS A 98 12.45 28.13 6.71
C LYS A 98 13.21 27.98 8.03
N SER A 99 13.26 29.02 8.87
CA SER A 99 13.91 28.95 10.19
C SER A 99 13.04 28.29 11.26
N LYS A 100 11.73 28.09 10.99
CA LYS A 100 10.76 27.48 11.92
C LYS A 100 10.55 26.01 11.65
N GLU A 101 9.95 25.32 12.61
CA GLU A 101 9.53 23.92 12.49
C GLU A 101 8.21 23.84 11.71
N TRP A 102 8.26 23.32 10.47
CA TRP A 102 7.09 23.17 9.61
C TRP A 102 6.89 21.72 9.20
N PHE A 103 5.64 21.26 9.36
CA PHE A 103 5.13 20.02 8.80
C PHE A 103 3.98 20.36 7.86
N LEU A 104 4.23 20.22 6.56
CA LEU A 104 3.34 20.70 5.49
C LEU A 104 2.77 19.53 4.69
N GLY A 105 1.49 19.57 4.32
CA GLY A 105 0.87 18.50 3.54
C GLY A 105 -0.57 18.81 3.14
N LYS A 106 -1.14 18.00 2.26
CA LYS A 106 -2.61 17.91 2.13
C LYS A 106 -3.14 17.13 3.32
N ALA A 107 -4.09 17.69 4.06
CA ALA A 107 -4.59 17.07 5.29
C ALA A 107 -5.66 16.02 5.00
N LEU A 108 -5.41 14.81 5.50
CA LEU A 108 -6.42 13.77 5.74
C LEU A 108 -6.81 13.79 7.22
N TYR A 109 -7.97 13.23 7.52
CA TYR A 109 -8.47 12.98 8.87
C TYR A 109 -9.44 11.80 8.83
N ASP A 110 -9.63 11.16 9.97
CA ASP A 110 -10.66 10.14 10.09
C ASP A 110 -12.00 10.78 10.43
N GLU A 111 -13.08 10.29 9.81
CA GLU A 111 -14.44 10.70 10.17
C GLU A 111 -14.93 9.98 11.43
N GLU A 112 -14.44 8.75 11.65
CA GLU A 112 -14.80 7.89 12.77
C GLU A 112 -13.55 7.24 13.36
N SER A 113 -13.68 6.61 14.53
CA SER A 113 -12.56 5.92 15.15
C SER A 113 -12.27 4.62 14.39
N THR A 114 -11.06 4.51 13.83
CA THR A 114 -10.72 3.40 12.93
C THR A 114 -9.79 2.38 13.58
N ILE A 115 -9.90 1.13 13.14
CA ILE A 115 -9.02 0.06 13.58
C ILE A 115 -7.57 0.24 13.07
N ILE A 116 -7.40 0.81 11.88
CA ILE A 116 -6.07 1.02 11.28
C ILE A 116 -5.24 2.05 12.06
N HIS A 117 -5.89 2.94 12.81
CA HIS A 117 -5.23 3.91 13.71
C HIS A 117 -5.36 3.52 15.19
N HIS A 118 -5.67 2.26 15.49
CA HIS A 118 -5.82 1.72 16.85
C HIS A 118 -6.76 2.56 17.73
N TYR A 119 -7.82 3.11 17.14
CA TYR A 119 -8.77 3.98 17.81
C TYR A 119 -8.14 5.22 18.46
N ALA A 120 -7.00 5.69 17.92
CA ALA A 120 -6.43 6.97 18.30
C ALA A 120 -7.47 8.09 18.12
N PHE A 121 -7.52 9.03 19.07
CA PHE A 121 -8.46 10.14 19.06
C PHE A 121 -9.95 9.72 18.98
N ALA A 122 -10.33 8.56 19.53
CA ALA A 122 -11.69 8.02 19.45
C ALA A 122 -12.83 8.99 19.84
N GLU A 123 -12.58 9.91 20.77
CA GLU A 123 -13.57 10.91 21.20
C GLU A 123 -13.82 12.00 20.15
N ASN A 124 -12.82 12.31 19.32
CA ASN A 124 -12.94 13.29 18.23
C ASN A 124 -11.89 13.00 17.13
N PRO A 125 -12.15 12.02 16.25
CA PRO A 125 -11.17 11.59 15.24
C PRO A 125 -10.74 12.72 14.28
N THR A 126 -11.66 13.64 13.97
CA THR A 126 -11.42 14.77 13.05
C THR A 126 -10.39 15.79 13.55
N VAL A 127 -10.05 15.78 14.85
CA VAL A 127 -9.09 16.72 15.44
C VAL A 127 -7.67 16.49 14.93
N PHE A 128 -7.36 15.24 14.57
CA PHE A 128 -6.01 14.85 14.19
C PHE A 128 -5.89 14.78 12.68
N LYS A 129 -4.87 15.47 12.15
CA LYS A 129 -4.61 15.57 10.72
C LYS A 129 -3.28 14.93 10.38
N PHE A 130 -3.27 14.13 9.32
CA PHE A 130 -2.09 13.46 8.80
C PHE A 130 -2.00 13.68 7.29
N PRO A 131 -0.78 13.65 6.70
CA PRO A 131 -0.59 14.04 5.31
C PRO A 131 -1.10 12.96 4.35
N ASP A 132 -1.67 13.42 3.24
CA ASP A 132 -1.89 12.59 2.06
C ASP A 132 -0.56 12.43 1.30
N PHE A 133 0.02 11.24 1.30
CA PHE A 133 1.31 11.00 0.66
C PHE A 133 1.25 11.13 -0.86
N ALA A 134 0.09 10.85 -1.48
CA ALA A 134 -0.10 10.99 -2.92
C ALA A 134 0.03 12.46 -3.39
N ALA A 135 -0.33 13.42 -2.52
CA ALA A 135 -0.15 14.85 -2.74
C ALA A 135 1.29 15.33 -2.49
N GLY A 136 2.13 14.51 -1.87
CA GLY A 136 3.40 14.93 -1.31
C GLY A 136 3.27 15.80 -0.05
N TRP A 137 4.37 15.88 0.68
CA TRP A 137 4.45 16.59 1.96
C TRP A 137 5.87 17.08 2.23
N ALA A 138 6.03 18.05 3.13
CA ALA A 138 7.33 18.67 3.39
C ALA A 138 7.64 18.84 4.87
N LEU A 139 8.93 18.72 5.19
CA LEU A 139 9.49 19.09 6.49
C LEU A 139 10.52 20.19 6.31
N SER A 140 10.49 21.19 7.17
CA SER A 140 11.60 22.13 7.27
C SER A 140 12.80 21.47 7.98
N ILE A 141 14.01 21.87 7.60
CA ILE A 141 15.24 21.32 8.20
C ILE A 141 15.33 21.49 9.73
N PRO A 142 14.87 22.60 10.35
CA PRO A 142 14.77 22.68 11.82
C PRO A 142 13.98 21.52 12.43
N LEU A 143 12.84 21.15 11.82
CA LEU A 143 12.02 20.03 12.28
C LEU A 143 12.74 18.69 12.05
N VAL A 144 13.36 18.47 10.87
CA VAL A 144 14.17 17.26 10.60
C VAL A 144 15.27 17.08 11.65
N ASN A 145 15.98 18.16 12.00
CA ASN A 145 17.04 18.14 13.01
C ASN A 145 16.51 17.82 14.42
N LYS A 146 15.31 18.30 14.77
CA LYS A 146 14.64 17.97 16.04
C LYS A 146 14.25 16.49 16.09
N LEU A 147 13.64 15.98 15.02
CA LEU A 147 13.24 14.57 14.90
C LEU A 147 14.45 13.64 14.97
N ALA A 148 15.55 13.97 14.28
CA ALA A 148 16.80 13.21 14.33
C ALA A 148 17.39 13.12 15.75
N LYS A 149 17.38 14.22 16.51
CA LYS A 149 17.80 14.22 17.92
C LYS A 149 16.88 13.37 18.79
N LYS A 150 15.57 13.48 18.57
CA LYS A 150 14.56 12.71 19.30
C LYS A 150 14.70 11.21 19.07
N LEU A 151 14.86 10.76 17.83
CA LEU A 151 15.06 9.33 17.51
C LEU A 151 16.29 8.73 18.19
N LYS A 152 17.31 9.55 18.48
CA LYS A 152 18.50 9.11 19.22
C LYS A 152 18.21 8.85 20.71
N SER A 153 17.35 9.65 21.33
CA SER A 153 16.99 9.52 22.76
C SER A 153 15.78 8.62 22.99
N GLU A 154 14.85 8.59 22.04
CA GLU A 154 13.59 7.88 22.08
C GLU A 154 13.39 7.12 20.77
N PRO A 155 13.89 5.87 20.68
CA PRO A 155 13.68 5.04 19.51
C PRO A 155 12.19 4.74 19.32
N LEU A 156 11.82 4.36 18.09
CA LEU A 156 10.46 3.99 17.74
C LEU A 156 9.99 2.85 18.65
N LYS A 157 8.88 3.06 19.34
CA LYS A 157 8.32 2.11 20.32
C LYS A 157 7.30 1.15 19.73
N SER A 158 6.80 1.42 18.52
CA SER A 158 5.80 0.56 17.90
C SER A 158 6.45 -0.68 17.31
N ASP A 159 5.95 -1.85 17.69
CA ASP A 159 6.34 -3.11 17.06
C ASP A 159 5.74 -3.25 15.66
N PHE A 160 4.66 -2.52 15.35
CA PHE A 160 3.98 -2.60 14.05
C PHE A 160 3.99 -1.26 13.32
N THR A 161 4.11 -1.32 12.00
CA THR A 161 3.85 -0.21 11.08
C THR A 161 2.68 -0.60 10.19
N ILE A 162 1.55 0.09 10.37
CA ILE A 162 0.25 -0.21 9.75
C ILE A 162 -0.13 0.91 8.79
N ASP A 163 -0.26 2.15 9.30
CA ASP A 163 -0.54 3.33 8.48
C ASP A 163 0.56 4.38 8.67
N LEU A 164 1.52 4.38 7.74
CA LEU A 164 2.74 5.17 7.87
C LEU A 164 2.46 6.68 7.94
N LYS A 165 1.47 7.18 7.20
CA LYS A 165 1.10 8.60 7.18
C LYS A 165 0.59 9.07 8.56
N HIS A 166 -0.28 8.30 9.19
CA HIS A 166 -0.77 8.58 10.54
C HIS A 166 0.34 8.43 11.59
N GLU A 167 1.18 7.39 11.48
CA GLU A 167 2.29 7.15 12.40
C GLU A 167 3.36 8.25 12.37
N ILE A 168 3.74 8.74 11.19
CA ILE A 168 4.66 9.88 11.05
C ILE A 168 4.05 11.13 11.69
N ALA A 169 2.76 11.41 11.42
CA ALA A 169 2.08 12.56 12.00
C ALA A 169 2.05 12.47 13.53
N LEU A 170 1.77 11.28 14.10
CA LEU A 170 1.77 11.05 15.55
C LEU A 170 3.16 11.28 16.15
N TYR A 171 4.19 10.78 15.48
CA TYR A 171 5.57 10.93 15.93
C TYR A 171 6.02 12.40 15.96
N ILE A 172 5.63 13.17 14.94
CA ILE A 172 5.89 14.61 14.84
C ILE A 172 5.09 15.38 15.89
N TRP A 173 3.79 15.10 16.04
CA TRP A 173 2.90 15.79 16.97
C TRP A 173 3.34 15.66 18.43
N GLN A 174 3.96 14.52 18.80
CA GLN A 174 4.57 14.33 20.12
C GLN A 174 3.64 14.68 21.29
N LYS A 175 2.43 14.11 21.32
CA LYS A 175 1.46 14.39 22.40
C LYS A 175 1.15 15.89 22.59
N GLY A 176 1.30 16.71 21.53
CA GLY A 176 1.04 18.15 21.55
C GLY A 176 2.27 19.03 21.69
N GLU A 177 3.47 18.47 21.85
CA GLU A 177 4.72 19.26 21.96
C GLU A 177 5.35 19.62 20.60
N GLY A 178 4.93 18.94 19.53
CA GLY A 178 5.39 19.17 18.17
C GLY A 178 4.37 19.90 17.30
N PRO A 179 4.77 20.33 16.09
CA PRO A 179 3.87 21.03 15.18
C PRO A 179 2.76 20.10 14.67
N HIS A 180 1.56 20.64 14.54
CA HIS A 180 0.49 20.00 13.77
C HIS A 180 0.78 20.07 12.27
N LEU A 181 0.20 19.15 11.50
CA LEU A 181 0.19 19.27 10.05
C LEU A 181 -0.47 20.59 9.64
N THR A 182 0.26 21.40 8.88
CA THR A 182 -0.22 22.63 8.28
C THR A 182 -0.75 22.31 6.87
N PRO A 183 -2.07 22.46 6.61
CA PRO A 183 -2.64 22.20 5.30
C PRO A 183 -2.04 23.14 4.23
N VAL A 184 -1.65 22.57 3.10
CA VAL A 184 -1.15 23.31 1.92
C VAL A 184 -2.08 23.06 0.74
N PRO A 185 -2.91 24.04 0.33
CA PRO A 185 -3.89 23.85 -0.76
C PRO A 185 -3.28 23.48 -2.11
N GLU A 186 -2.05 23.89 -2.38
CA GLU A 186 -1.34 23.59 -3.63
C GLU A 186 -0.81 22.16 -3.68
N PHE A 187 -0.84 21.42 -2.57
CA PHE A 187 -0.55 20.00 -2.59
C PHE A 187 -1.85 19.25 -2.89
N CYS A 188 -1.99 18.75 -4.11
CA CYS A 188 -3.25 18.18 -4.60
C CYS A 188 -3.13 16.70 -4.95
N THR A 189 -4.28 16.03 -4.95
CA THR A 189 -4.50 14.71 -5.55
C THR A 189 -5.49 14.76 -6.72
N GLU A 190 -5.62 15.96 -7.30
CA GLU A 190 -6.40 16.17 -8.52
C GLU A 190 -5.70 15.54 -9.72
N ASP A 191 -6.48 15.07 -10.69
CA ASP A 191 -5.95 14.59 -11.97
C ASP A 191 -5.24 15.72 -12.72
N VAL A 192 -4.11 15.40 -13.36
CA VAL A 192 -3.29 16.39 -14.09
C VAL A 192 -4.06 17.11 -15.20
N ASN A 193 -5.10 16.49 -15.77
CA ASN A 193 -5.92 17.06 -16.83
C ASN A 193 -7.15 17.81 -16.30
N SER A 194 -7.37 17.82 -14.98
CA SER A 194 -8.48 18.53 -14.35
C SER A 194 -8.22 20.04 -14.36
N PHE A 195 -9.25 20.85 -14.64
CA PHE A 195 -9.18 22.31 -14.48
C PHE A 195 -8.81 22.73 -13.05
N LYS A 196 -9.08 21.87 -12.07
CA LYS A 196 -8.70 22.10 -10.67
C LYS A 196 -7.19 21.99 -10.46
N ALA A 197 -6.43 21.35 -11.35
CA ALA A 197 -4.99 21.19 -11.24
C ALA A 197 -4.19 22.49 -11.49
N ASP A 198 -4.83 23.56 -11.98
CA ASP A 198 -4.12 24.79 -12.34
C ASP A 198 -3.45 25.46 -11.13
N HIS A 199 -4.05 25.43 -9.94
CA HIS A 199 -3.43 25.99 -8.74
C HIS A 199 -2.46 25.02 -8.04
N CYS A 200 -2.35 23.78 -8.53
CA CYS A 200 -1.64 22.71 -7.84
C CYS A 200 -0.13 22.72 -8.14
N ALA A 201 0.67 22.68 -7.09
CA ALA A 201 2.10 22.38 -7.14
C ALA A 201 2.34 20.88 -7.32
N THR A 202 1.45 20.04 -6.81
CA THR A 202 1.48 18.59 -7.01
C THR A 202 0.15 18.05 -7.46
N THR A 203 0.18 17.02 -8.28
CA THR A 203 -1.02 16.30 -8.74
C THR A 203 -0.78 14.80 -8.65
N PHE A 204 -1.85 14.03 -8.68
CA PHE A 204 -1.78 12.58 -8.62
C PHE A 204 -2.61 11.99 -9.77
N SER A 205 -2.04 11.01 -10.46
CA SER A 205 -2.74 10.34 -11.56
C SER A 205 -3.57 9.18 -11.02
N ASN A 206 -4.89 9.35 -10.96
CA ASN A 206 -5.81 8.34 -10.47
C ASN A 206 -6.13 7.28 -11.54
N PHE A 207 -5.13 6.51 -11.97
CA PHE A 207 -5.31 5.46 -12.98
C PHE A 207 -4.68 4.14 -12.54
N LEU A 208 -5.34 3.04 -12.90
CA LEU A 208 -4.70 1.73 -12.88
C LEU A 208 -3.49 1.76 -13.82
N PRO A 209 -2.35 1.20 -13.42
CA PRO A 209 -1.17 1.25 -14.24
C PRO A 209 -1.40 0.48 -15.55
N LEU A 210 -1.01 1.11 -16.67
CA LEU A 210 -1.14 0.57 -18.03
C LEU A 210 0.24 0.10 -18.50
N CYS A 211 0.61 -1.12 -18.13
CA CYS A 211 1.92 -1.70 -18.47
C CYS A 211 1.87 -2.66 -19.67
N GLY A 212 0.69 -2.84 -20.26
CA GLY A 212 0.45 -3.74 -21.37
C GLY A 212 -0.98 -4.26 -21.36
N GLU A 213 -1.23 -5.34 -22.10
CA GLU A 213 -2.49 -6.05 -22.03
C GLU A 213 -2.68 -6.69 -20.64
N PRO A 214 -3.90 -6.67 -20.07
CA PRO A 214 -4.16 -7.32 -18.79
C PRO A 214 -3.82 -8.81 -18.85
N VAL A 215 -3.21 -9.35 -17.78
CA VAL A 215 -2.91 -10.78 -17.64
C VAL A 215 -4.17 -11.62 -17.93
N ASN A 216 -4.07 -12.78 -18.58
CA ASN A 216 -5.27 -13.60 -18.86
C ASN A 216 -5.89 -14.12 -17.56
N LYS A 217 -7.20 -14.34 -17.55
CA LYS A 217 -7.88 -14.87 -16.36
C LYS A 217 -7.42 -16.30 -16.03
N GLU A 218 -7.02 -17.07 -17.04
CA GLU A 218 -6.45 -18.42 -16.93
C GLU A 218 -5.02 -18.42 -16.37
N ASP A 219 -4.36 -17.26 -16.39
CA ASP A 219 -3.01 -17.04 -15.86
C ASP A 219 -3.01 -16.60 -14.38
N VAL A 220 -4.18 -16.56 -13.74
CA VAL A 220 -4.36 -16.22 -12.32
C VAL A 220 -5.10 -17.35 -11.60
N PHE A 221 -4.44 -18.01 -10.66
CA PHE A 221 -5.03 -19.01 -9.77
C PHE A 221 -5.42 -18.35 -8.46
N VAL A 222 -6.69 -18.43 -8.09
CA VAL A 222 -7.21 -17.85 -6.84
C VAL A 222 -7.44 -18.96 -5.80
N ALA A 223 -6.78 -18.83 -4.66
CA ALA A 223 -6.92 -19.68 -3.50
C ALA A 223 -7.70 -18.95 -2.41
N VAL A 224 -8.91 -19.42 -2.10
CA VAL A 224 -9.74 -18.83 -1.04
C VAL A 224 -9.57 -19.65 0.23
N LYS A 225 -9.00 -19.06 1.28
CA LYS A 225 -8.95 -19.67 2.60
C LYS A 225 -10.31 -19.54 3.28
N THR A 226 -10.89 -20.65 3.71
CA THR A 226 -12.14 -20.69 4.46
C THR A 226 -12.12 -21.80 5.51
N CYS A 227 -13.22 -21.98 6.22
CA CYS A 227 -13.48 -23.12 7.09
C CYS A 227 -14.97 -23.44 7.11
N ARG A 228 -15.32 -24.64 7.59
CA ARG A 228 -16.70 -25.14 7.62
C ARG A 228 -17.70 -24.13 8.20
N LYS A 229 -17.27 -23.37 9.20
CA LYS A 229 -18.09 -22.34 9.86
C LYS A 229 -18.61 -21.28 8.88
N PHE A 230 -17.86 -20.95 7.84
CA PHE A 230 -18.14 -19.83 6.95
C PHE A 230 -18.73 -20.22 5.60
N HIS A 231 -18.95 -21.52 5.36
CA HIS A 231 -19.58 -22.04 4.15
C HIS A 231 -20.96 -21.42 3.90
N GLY A 232 -21.76 -21.25 4.95
CA GLY A 232 -23.12 -20.70 4.86
C GLY A 232 -23.20 -19.18 4.76
N ASP A 233 -22.12 -18.47 5.11
CA ASP A 233 -22.19 -17.04 5.42
C ASP A 233 -21.29 -16.21 4.50
N ARG A 234 -20.01 -16.57 4.38
CA ARG A 234 -19.02 -15.78 3.64
C ARG A 234 -18.84 -16.26 2.20
N ILE A 235 -18.83 -17.56 1.97
CA ILE A 235 -18.72 -18.13 0.62
C ILE A 235 -19.86 -17.69 -0.32
N PRO A 236 -21.13 -17.57 0.13
CA PRO A 236 -22.18 -17.03 -0.73
C PRO A 236 -21.91 -15.61 -1.21
N VAL A 237 -21.18 -14.79 -0.45
CA VAL A 237 -20.76 -13.44 -0.87
C VAL A 237 -19.73 -13.54 -1.99
N VAL A 238 -18.71 -14.39 -1.85
CA VAL A 238 -17.71 -14.65 -2.90
C VAL A 238 -18.40 -15.07 -4.21
N LYS A 239 -19.35 -16.01 -4.11
CA LYS A 239 -20.20 -16.49 -5.23
C LYS A 239 -21.02 -15.39 -5.91
N GLN A 240 -21.61 -14.49 -5.13
CA GLN A 240 -22.46 -13.41 -5.64
C GLN A 240 -21.67 -12.25 -6.24
N THR A 241 -20.37 -12.13 -5.94
CA THR A 241 -19.56 -10.96 -6.28
C THR A 241 -18.51 -11.31 -7.35
N TRP A 242 -17.29 -11.60 -6.94
CA TRP A 242 -16.09 -11.62 -7.78
C TRP A 242 -15.69 -13.01 -8.29
N GLU A 243 -16.23 -14.11 -7.75
CA GLU A 243 -15.89 -15.49 -8.17
C GLU A 243 -16.01 -15.68 -9.69
N ARG A 244 -17.06 -15.13 -10.29
CA ARG A 244 -17.33 -15.23 -11.74
C ARG A 244 -16.23 -14.65 -12.63
N GLU A 245 -15.38 -13.78 -12.09
CA GLU A 245 -14.24 -13.20 -12.82
C GLU A 245 -12.98 -14.08 -12.73
N ALA A 246 -12.91 -15.01 -11.79
CA ALA A 246 -11.80 -15.95 -11.63
C ALA A 246 -12.01 -17.19 -12.52
N ALA A 247 -11.07 -17.47 -13.43
CA ALA A 247 -11.15 -18.68 -14.25
C ALA A 247 -10.65 -19.92 -13.52
N LEU A 248 -9.67 -19.76 -12.64
CA LEU A 248 -9.09 -20.82 -11.81
C LEU A 248 -9.26 -20.42 -10.35
N ILE A 249 -10.12 -21.14 -9.63
CA ILE A 249 -10.41 -20.89 -8.22
C ILE A 249 -10.58 -22.19 -7.45
N GLU A 250 -10.02 -22.25 -6.24
CA GLU A 250 -10.25 -23.33 -5.29
C GLU A 250 -10.50 -22.77 -3.89
N TYR A 251 -11.41 -23.43 -3.16
CA TYR A 251 -11.77 -23.09 -1.79
C TYR A 251 -11.09 -24.07 -0.84
N TYR A 252 -10.21 -23.58 0.03
CA TYR A 252 -9.45 -24.39 0.96
C TYR A 252 -10.07 -24.38 2.34
N SER A 253 -10.65 -25.50 2.73
CA SER A 253 -11.43 -25.65 3.96
C SER A 253 -10.93 -26.84 4.78
N ASP A 254 -11.25 -26.84 6.06
CA ASP A 254 -11.10 -28.00 6.96
C ASP A 254 -12.21 -29.04 6.79
N TYR A 255 -13.13 -28.83 5.84
CA TYR A 255 -14.23 -29.73 5.54
C TYR A 255 -14.53 -29.76 4.04
N ALA A 256 -14.55 -30.97 3.46
CA ALA A 256 -14.97 -31.22 2.09
C ALA A 256 -16.49 -31.06 1.96
N ASP A 257 -16.92 -30.11 1.13
CA ASP A 257 -18.31 -29.82 0.81
C ASP A 257 -18.47 -29.96 -0.71
N ILE A 258 -19.52 -30.64 -1.16
CA ILE A 258 -19.75 -30.84 -2.61
C ILE A 258 -20.52 -29.64 -3.19
N SER A 259 -21.29 -28.93 -2.36
CA SER A 259 -22.09 -27.77 -2.79
C SER A 259 -21.24 -26.52 -3.00
N ILE A 260 -20.16 -26.40 -2.23
CA ILE A 260 -19.06 -25.46 -2.41
C ILE A 260 -17.87 -26.37 -2.64
N PRO A 261 -17.38 -26.62 -3.87
CA PRO A 261 -16.38 -27.64 -4.15
C PRO A 261 -15.05 -27.33 -3.43
N THR A 262 -14.99 -27.60 -2.13
CA THR A 262 -13.88 -27.27 -1.25
C THR A 262 -12.85 -28.38 -1.33
N VAL A 263 -11.59 -27.98 -1.20
CA VAL A 263 -10.43 -28.84 -1.14
C VAL A 263 -9.98 -28.90 0.32
N ASP A 264 -10.06 -30.10 0.90
CA ASP A 264 -9.46 -30.40 2.20
C ASP A 264 -8.00 -30.86 1.98
N LEU A 265 -7.05 -30.10 2.55
CA LEU A 265 -5.62 -30.39 2.49
C LEU A 265 -5.12 -31.22 3.68
N GLY A 266 -6.03 -31.70 4.54
CA GLY A 266 -5.69 -32.40 5.78
C GLY A 266 -5.13 -31.47 6.86
N VAL A 267 -5.33 -30.15 6.73
CA VAL A 267 -4.89 -29.15 7.70
C VAL A 267 -6.10 -28.62 8.49
N PRO A 268 -6.18 -28.87 9.80
CA PRO A 268 -7.28 -28.39 10.63
C PRO A 268 -7.42 -26.86 10.63
N ASN A 269 -8.63 -26.37 10.89
CA ASN A 269 -8.83 -24.95 11.16
C ASN A 269 -8.26 -24.56 12.54
N THR A 270 -7.82 -23.31 12.65
CA THR A 270 -7.16 -22.71 13.82
C THR A 270 -7.76 -21.33 14.09
N ASP A 271 -7.73 -20.84 15.33
CA ASP A 271 -8.32 -19.54 15.70
C ASP A 271 -7.28 -18.39 15.77
N ARG A 272 -5.98 -18.69 15.63
CA ARG A 272 -4.89 -17.71 15.83
C ARG A 272 -4.22 -17.27 14.54
N GLY A 273 -3.87 -18.23 13.68
CA GLY A 273 -3.16 -17.99 12.43
C GLY A 273 -3.19 -19.25 11.57
N HIS A 274 -2.91 -19.11 10.27
CA HIS A 274 -3.19 -20.14 9.27
C HIS A 274 -1.96 -20.60 8.49
N CYS A 275 -0.76 -20.47 9.06
CA CYS A 275 0.50 -20.76 8.37
C CYS A 275 0.51 -22.14 7.71
N GLY A 276 0.09 -23.18 8.42
CA GLY A 276 0.04 -24.54 7.89
C GLY A 276 -0.86 -24.68 6.66
N LYS A 277 -2.04 -24.04 6.69
CA LYS A 277 -3.00 -24.06 5.58
C LYS A 277 -2.42 -23.31 4.38
N THR A 278 -1.81 -22.14 4.61
CA THR A 278 -1.19 -21.33 3.56
C THR A 278 -0.02 -22.05 2.90
N PHE A 279 0.88 -22.71 3.66
CA PHE A 279 1.96 -23.51 3.07
C PHE A 279 1.45 -24.70 2.27
N ALA A 280 0.39 -25.38 2.73
CA ALA A 280 -0.23 -26.47 1.97
C ALA A 280 -0.85 -25.98 0.64
N ILE A 281 -1.44 -24.78 0.62
CA ILE A 281 -1.93 -24.12 -0.60
C ILE A 281 -0.77 -23.84 -1.56
N LEU A 282 0.35 -23.31 -1.06
CA LEU A 282 1.55 -23.03 -1.87
C LEU A 282 2.11 -24.32 -2.51
N GLU A 283 2.20 -25.41 -1.74
CA GLU A 283 2.65 -26.71 -2.24
C GLU A 283 1.70 -27.28 -3.30
N ARG A 284 0.39 -27.17 -3.06
CA ARG A 284 -0.63 -27.58 -4.03
C ARG A 284 -0.54 -26.77 -5.32
N PHE A 285 -0.38 -25.45 -5.24
CA PHE A 285 -0.24 -24.60 -6.42
C PHE A 285 0.96 -24.99 -7.31
N LEU A 286 2.08 -25.43 -6.72
CA LEU A 286 3.20 -25.95 -7.52
C LEU A 286 2.94 -27.33 -8.11
N ASN A 287 2.27 -28.20 -7.36
CA ASN A 287 1.99 -29.59 -7.75
C ASN A 287 0.75 -29.76 -8.64
N TYR A 288 -0.04 -28.71 -8.85
CA TYR A 288 -1.23 -28.74 -9.68
C TYR A 288 -0.82 -28.95 -11.15
N THR A 289 -0.81 -30.22 -11.58
CA THR A 289 -0.17 -30.71 -12.82
C THR A 289 -0.76 -30.12 -14.11
N SER A 290 -1.98 -29.59 -14.06
CA SER A 290 -2.66 -28.98 -15.21
C SER A 290 -2.41 -27.48 -15.38
N SER A 291 -1.81 -26.79 -14.39
CA SER A 291 -1.64 -25.35 -14.46
C SER A 291 -0.16 -24.93 -14.36
N ARG A 292 0.37 -24.36 -15.45
CA ARG A 292 1.61 -23.55 -15.44
C ARG A 292 1.29 -22.10 -15.09
N THR A 293 0.23 -21.90 -14.30
CA THR A 293 -0.33 -20.58 -14.02
C THR A 293 0.74 -19.67 -13.41
N PRO A 294 1.01 -18.50 -14.01
CA PRO A 294 2.07 -17.62 -13.55
C PRO A 294 1.81 -16.96 -12.19
N TRP A 295 0.55 -16.72 -11.84
CA TRP A 295 0.17 -15.98 -10.63
C TRP A 295 -0.69 -16.81 -9.69
N LEU A 296 -0.35 -16.74 -8.40
CA LEU A 296 -1.18 -17.22 -7.30
C LEU A 296 -1.69 -16.03 -6.49
N VAL A 297 -2.99 -16.00 -6.24
CA VAL A 297 -3.66 -15.02 -5.39
C VAL A 297 -4.25 -15.77 -4.21
N VAL A 298 -3.81 -15.47 -2.99
CA VAL A 298 -4.36 -16.05 -1.75
C VAL A 298 -5.18 -14.98 -1.05
N VAL A 299 -6.45 -15.27 -0.79
CA VAL A 299 -7.39 -14.37 -0.12
C VAL A 299 -8.14 -15.10 0.99
N ASP A 300 -8.61 -14.35 1.98
CA ASP A 300 -9.54 -14.86 2.99
C ASP A 300 -10.98 -14.83 2.42
N ASP A 301 -11.89 -15.60 3.02
CA ASP A 301 -13.29 -15.69 2.58
C ASP A 301 -14.11 -14.42 2.86
N ASP A 302 -13.56 -13.47 3.62
CA ASP A 302 -14.07 -12.10 3.81
C ASP A 302 -13.22 -11.01 3.14
N THR A 303 -12.42 -11.38 2.13
CA THR A 303 -11.81 -10.44 1.19
C THR A 303 -12.71 -10.20 -0.02
N LEU A 304 -12.97 -8.94 -0.33
CA LEU A 304 -13.57 -8.52 -1.60
C LEU A 304 -12.45 -8.07 -2.54
N ILE A 305 -12.42 -8.60 -3.77
CA ILE A 305 -11.35 -8.30 -4.72
C ILE A 305 -11.90 -8.06 -6.13
N SER A 306 -11.29 -7.13 -6.87
CA SER A 306 -11.54 -6.88 -8.28
C SER A 306 -10.51 -7.63 -9.14
N ILE A 307 -10.88 -8.81 -9.65
CA ILE A 307 -9.99 -9.62 -10.50
C ILE A 307 -9.62 -8.87 -11.78
N PHE A 308 -10.55 -8.13 -12.37
CA PHE A 308 -10.26 -7.25 -13.51
C PHE A 308 -9.12 -6.25 -13.25
N ARG A 309 -9.19 -5.51 -12.14
CA ARG A 309 -8.16 -4.50 -11.80
C ARG A 309 -6.85 -5.15 -11.40
N LEU A 310 -6.92 -6.29 -10.69
CA LEU A 310 -5.74 -7.08 -10.36
C LEU A 310 -5.00 -7.50 -11.64
N ARG A 311 -5.68 -8.03 -12.64
CA ARG A 311 -5.07 -8.44 -13.92
C ARG A 311 -4.36 -7.29 -14.65
N LYS A 312 -4.91 -6.07 -14.58
CA LYS A 312 -4.25 -4.85 -15.08
C LYS A 312 -2.98 -4.56 -14.29
N LEU A 313 -3.03 -4.58 -12.95
CA LEU A 313 -1.86 -4.38 -12.09
C LEU A 313 -0.77 -5.43 -12.35
N LEU A 314 -1.13 -6.71 -12.48
CA LEU A 314 -0.15 -7.79 -12.71
C LEU A 314 0.56 -7.70 -14.07
N SER A 315 0.00 -6.99 -15.05
CA SER A 315 0.70 -6.73 -16.32
C SER A 315 1.98 -5.90 -16.15
N CYS A 316 2.15 -5.25 -14.99
CA CYS A 316 3.32 -4.44 -14.67
C CYS A 316 4.50 -5.24 -14.11
N TYR A 317 4.32 -6.52 -13.80
CA TYR A 317 5.34 -7.35 -13.17
C TYR A 317 5.70 -8.54 -14.07
N ASP A 318 6.98 -8.91 -14.10
CA ASP A 318 7.41 -10.14 -14.78
C ASP A 318 7.12 -11.35 -13.87
N PRO A 319 6.24 -12.29 -14.28
CA PRO A 319 5.95 -13.47 -13.47
C PRO A 319 7.12 -14.45 -13.31
N ASN A 320 8.18 -14.31 -14.12
CA ASN A 320 9.40 -15.12 -13.98
C ASN A 320 10.33 -14.58 -12.88
N GLU A 321 10.11 -13.35 -12.42
CA GLU A 321 10.79 -12.80 -11.26
C GLU A 321 10.03 -13.14 -9.97
N PRO A 322 10.70 -13.30 -8.82
CA PRO A 322 10.02 -13.48 -7.54
C PRO A 322 9.30 -12.20 -7.13
N VAL A 323 7.98 -12.22 -7.21
CA VAL A 323 7.10 -11.11 -6.81
C VAL A 323 6.23 -11.57 -5.66
N PHE A 324 6.24 -10.81 -4.57
CA PHE A 324 5.31 -10.93 -3.45
C PHE A 324 4.70 -9.55 -3.18
N LEU A 325 3.41 -9.42 -3.46
CA LEU A 325 2.71 -8.14 -3.66
C LEU A 325 1.40 -8.08 -2.85
N GLY A 326 1.10 -6.92 -2.27
CA GLY A 326 -0.18 -6.57 -1.64
C GLY A 326 -0.05 -5.34 -0.73
N GLU A 327 -0.88 -5.24 0.31
CA GLU A 327 -0.73 -4.18 1.32
C GLU A 327 0.40 -4.56 2.30
N ARG A 328 1.37 -3.66 2.48
CA ARG A 328 2.60 -3.95 3.22
C ARG A 328 2.52 -3.36 4.62
N TYR A 329 2.66 -4.21 5.62
CA TYR A 329 2.89 -3.80 7.01
C TYR A 329 4.34 -4.10 7.43
N GLY A 330 4.76 -3.46 8.51
CA GLY A 330 6.06 -3.67 9.14
C GLY A 330 5.93 -4.31 10.51
N TYR A 331 6.88 -5.18 10.88
CA TYR A 331 7.07 -5.67 12.23
C TYR A 331 8.51 -5.42 12.69
N GLY A 332 8.72 -4.71 13.79
CA GLY A 332 10.02 -4.49 14.41
C GLY A 332 11.03 -3.75 13.53
N LEU A 333 10.60 -2.93 12.58
CA LEU A 333 11.49 -2.33 11.57
C LEU A 333 12.61 -1.45 12.15
N GLY A 334 12.42 -0.90 13.35
CA GLY A 334 13.46 -0.14 14.07
C GLY A 334 14.53 -0.98 14.78
N THR A 335 14.33 -2.29 14.90
CA THR A 335 15.17 -3.20 15.70
C THR A 335 15.62 -4.45 14.92
N GLY A 336 15.60 -4.39 13.58
CA GLY A 336 16.01 -5.48 12.70
C GLY A 336 14.89 -6.46 12.33
N GLY A 337 13.64 -6.03 12.43
CA GLY A 337 12.48 -6.78 11.97
C GLY A 337 12.30 -6.74 10.45
N TYR A 338 11.08 -7.00 9.98
CA TYR A 338 10.79 -7.28 8.58
C TYR A 338 9.43 -6.72 8.13
N SER A 339 9.27 -6.55 6.82
CA SER A 339 7.99 -6.24 6.21
C SER A 339 7.22 -7.52 5.88
N TYR A 340 5.90 -7.43 5.78
CA TYR A 340 5.04 -8.53 5.33
C TYR A 340 3.85 -7.99 4.54
N ILE A 341 3.24 -8.84 3.70
CA ILE A 341 1.97 -8.52 3.03
C ILE A 341 0.83 -9.05 3.89
N THR A 342 -0.13 -8.21 4.23
CA THR A 342 -1.28 -8.60 5.06
C THR A 342 -2.11 -9.67 4.37
N GLY A 343 -2.51 -10.71 5.12
CA GLY A 343 -3.31 -11.81 4.55
C GLY A 343 -4.69 -11.39 4.04
N GLY A 344 -5.41 -10.59 4.84
CA GLY A 344 -6.80 -10.20 4.56
C GLY A 344 -6.95 -9.22 3.40
N GLY A 345 -5.99 -8.33 3.20
CA GLY A 345 -5.92 -7.46 2.01
C GLY A 345 -5.74 -8.25 0.72
N GLY A 346 -5.29 -9.51 0.80
CA GLY A 346 -5.01 -10.38 -0.34
C GLY A 346 -3.53 -10.38 -0.69
N MET A 347 -2.97 -11.59 -0.80
CA MET A 347 -1.56 -11.82 -1.09
C MET A 347 -1.38 -12.31 -2.52
N VAL A 348 -0.50 -11.69 -3.28
CA VAL A 348 -0.19 -12.13 -4.65
C VAL A 348 1.25 -12.62 -4.73
N PHE A 349 1.42 -13.78 -5.35
CA PHE A 349 2.71 -14.42 -5.57
C PHE A 349 2.89 -14.70 -7.06
N SER A 350 4.08 -14.39 -7.59
CA SER A 350 4.50 -15.05 -8.83
C SER A 350 4.84 -16.52 -8.56
N ARG A 351 4.72 -17.37 -9.57
CA ARG A 351 5.12 -18.78 -9.46
C ARG A 351 6.60 -18.91 -9.08
N ALA A 352 7.46 -18.03 -9.57
CA ALA A 352 8.87 -17.97 -9.20
C ALA A 352 9.09 -17.67 -7.71
N ALA A 353 8.27 -16.80 -7.10
CA ALA A 353 8.31 -16.54 -5.66
C ALA A 353 7.95 -17.77 -4.83
N VAL A 354 6.88 -18.47 -5.21
CA VAL A 354 6.46 -19.71 -4.51
C VAL A 354 7.52 -20.80 -4.63
N GLN A 355 8.10 -20.98 -5.82
CA GLN A 355 9.19 -21.94 -6.04
C GLN A 355 10.41 -21.64 -5.16
N LYS A 356 10.86 -20.38 -5.10
CA LYS A 356 11.98 -20.00 -4.24
C LYS A 356 11.68 -20.21 -2.76
N LEU A 357 10.47 -19.87 -2.32
CA LEU A 357 10.06 -20.04 -0.93
C LEU A 357 10.07 -21.52 -0.52
N LEU A 358 9.43 -22.40 -1.30
CA LEU A 358 9.32 -23.83 -0.97
C LEU A 358 10.65 -24.60 -1.12
N ALA A 359 11.51 -24.17 -2.05
CA ALA A 359 12.86 -24.70 -2.18
C ALA A 359 13.80 -24.26 -1.04
N SER A 360 13.42 -23.24 -0.27
CA SER A 360 14.20 -22.75 0.87
C SER A 360 13.99 -23.60 2.14
N LYS A 361 14.70 -23.21 3.21
CA LYS A 361 14.53 -23.78 4.56
C LYS A 361 13.39 -23.13 5.36
N CYS A 362 12.68 -22.13 4.80
CA CYS A 362 11.57 -21.49 5.47
C CYS A 362 10.43 -22.47 5.74
N ARG A 363 9.97 -22.56 6.99
CA ARG A 363 8.82 -23.36 7.39
C ARG A 363 8.05 -22.62 8.48
N CYS A 364 6.78 -22.97 8.66
CA CYS A 364 6.00 -22.53 9.81
C CYS A 364 6.68 -22.96 11.11
N TYR A 365 6.90 -22.02 12.04
CA TYR A 365 7.38 -22.37 13.38
C TYR A 365 6.29 -23.03 14.23
N SER A 366 5.02 -22.78 13.90
CA SER A 366 3.85 -23.53 14.34
C SER A 366 2.78 -23.49 13.24
N MET A 367 1.96 -24.53 13.13
CA MET A 367 0.93 -24.59 12.08
C MET A 367 -0.14 -23.50 12.23
N ASP A 368 -0.34 -23.01 13.44
CA ASP A 368 -1.27 -21.94 13.82
C ASP A 368 -0.61 -20.54 13.89
N ALA A 369 0.62 -20.40 13.42
CA ALA A 369 1.30 -19.11 13.33
C ALA A 369 0.57 -18.16 12.35
N PRO A 370 0.65 -16.83 12.53
CA PRO A 370 0.20 -15.85 11.54
C PRO A 370 0.96 -16.08 10.22
N ASP A 371 0.22 -16.43 9.17
CA ASP A 371 0.79 -16.85 7.89
C ASP A 371 1.50 -15.69 7.18
N ASP A 372 0.88 -14.52 7.17
CA ASP A 372 1.44 -13.30 6.59
C ASP A 372 2.79 -12.91 7.21
N MET A 373 2.90 -12.89 8.54
CA MET A 373 4.15 -12.58 9.24
C MET A 373 5.23 -13.64 8.98
N VAL A 374 4.90 -14.93 8.99
CA VAL A 374 5.86 -16.00 8.66
C VAL A 374 6.35 -15.84 7.22
N LEU A 375 5.46 -15.58 6.27
CA LEU A 375 5.83 -15.33 4.88
C LEU A 375 6.74 -14.10 4.76
N GLY A 376 6.40 -12.99 5.40
CA GLY A 376 7.23 -11.78 5.40
C GLY A 376 8.65 -12.03 5.93
N MET A 377 8.76 -12.71 7.07
CA MET A 377 10.05 -13.12 7.64
C MET A 377 10.86 -13.95 6.65
N CYS A 378 10.22 -14.90 5.98
CA CYS A 378 10.88 -15.77 5.03
C CYS A 378 11.30 -15.08 3.74
N PHE A 379 10.45 -14.25 3.14
CA PHE A 379 10.82 -13.48 1.95
C PHE A 379 11.94 -12.48 2.25
N SER A 380 11.90 -11.81 3.40
CA SER A 380 12.99 -10.95 3.89
C SER A 380 14.30 -11.75 4.04
N GLY A 381 14.26 -12.92 4.68
CA GLY A 381 15.42 -13.82 4.81
C GLY A 381 15.95 -14.38 3.49
N LEU A 382 15.12 -14.42 2.44
CA LEU A 382 15.50 -14.82 1.08
C LEU A 382 16.00 -13.65 0.22
N GLY A 383 15.96 -12.41 0.74
CA GLY A 383 16.28 -11.20 -0.01
C GLY A 383 15.28 -10.93 -1.14
N ILE A 384 14.05 -11.42 -1.02
CA ILE A 384 12.95 -11.14 -1.96
C ILE A 384 12.17 -9.93 -1.41
N PRO A 385 12.12 -8.80 -2.13
CA PRO A 385 11.47 -7.60 -1.64
C PRO A 385 9.96 -7.77 -1.45
N ILE A 386 9.44 -7.24 -0.34
CA ILE A 386 8.01 -7.09 -0.10
C ILE A 386 7.50 -5.88 -0.89
N THR A 387 6.67 -6.14 -1.91
CA THR A 387 6.14 -5.09 -2.78
C THR A 387 4.81 -4.57 -2.25
N HIS A 388 4.80 -3.32 -1.84
CA HIS A 388 3.58 -2.62 -1.46
C HIS A 388 2.81 -2.16 -2.70
N SER A 389 1.49 -2.32 -2.70
CA SER A 389 0.58 -1.60 -3.58
C SER A 389 -0.48 -0.88 -2.75
N PRO A 390 -0.70 0.44 -2.99
CA PRO A 390 -1.74 1.21 -2.30
C PRO A 390 -3.16 0.82 -2.73
N LEU A 391 -3.31 -0.14 -3.65
CA LEU A 391 -4.61 -0.58 -4.13
C LEU A 391 -5.20 -1.72 -3.27
N PHE A 392 -4.42 -2.32 -2.38
CA PHE A 392 -4.86 -3.40 -1.48
C PHE A 392 -5.17 -2.84 -0.10
N HIS A 393 -6.23 -3.34 0.54
CA HIS A 393 -6.73 -2.82 1.83
C HIS A 393 -7.16 -3.95 2.78
N GLN A 394 -6.53 -4.02 3.95
CA GLN A 394 -6.70 -4.97 5.05
C GLN A 394 -7.92 -4.65 5.93
N ALA A 395 -8.53 -3.48 5.71
CA ALA A 395 -9.71 -3.01 6.42
C ALA A 395 -10.86 -2.68 5.45
N ARG A 396 -11.98 -2.22 6.01
CA ARG A 396 -13.19 -1.87 5.24
C ARG A 396 -13.01 -0.48 4.63
N PRO A 397 -13.76 -0.11 3.58
CA PRO A 397 -13.68 1.23 3.01
C PRO A 397 -13.88 2.35 4.05
N MET A 398 -14.80 2.18 5.00
CA MET A 398 -15.08 3.16 6.06
C MET A 398 -13.95 3.32 7.08
N ASP A 399 -13.01 2.37 7.13
CA ASP A 399 -11.85 2.47 8.02
C ASP A 399 -10.76 3.39 7.42
N TYR A 400 -10.94 3.90 6.20
CA TYR A 400 -10.02 4.83 5.54
C TYR A 400 -10.68 6.21 5.31
N PRO A 401 -9.90 7.31 5.31
CA PRO A 401 -10.43 8.64 5.01
C PRO A 401 -11.11 8.70 3.64
N LYS A 402 -12.29 9.36 3.56
CA LYS A 402 -13.00 9.56 2.28
C LYS A 402 -12.15 10.24 1.23
N ASP A 403 -11.42 11.30 1.62
CA ASP A 403 -10.55 12.02 0.70
C ASP A 403 -9.44 11.13 0.16
N TYR A 404 -8.86 10.25 0.99
CA TYR A 404 -7.87 9.27 0.54
C TYR A 404 -8.49 8.31 -0.49
N LEU A 405 -9.62 7.68 -0.19
CA LEU A 405 -10.26 6.75 -1.13
C LEU A 405 -10.81 7.43 -2.40
N SER A 406 -11.07 8.75 -2.36
CA SER A 406 -11.64 9.49 -3.50
C SER A 406 -10.73 9.47 -4.74
N HIS A 407 -9.41 9.41 -4.53
CA HIS A 407 -8.39 9.38 -5.58
C HIS A 407 -7.67 8.03 -5.68
N GLN A 408 -8.23 6.95 -5.10
CA GLN A 408 -7.72 5.59 -5.24
C GLN A 408 -8.58 4.78 -6.21
N ILE A 409 -7.99 3.73 -6.80
CA ILE A 409 -8.71 2.68 -7.53
C ILE A 409 -8.44 1.33 -6.85
N PRO A 410 -9.21 0.98 -5.80
CA PRO A 410 -8.94 -0.21 -5.01
C PRO A 410 -8.99 -1.49 -5.82
N VAL A 411 -8.07 -2.41 -5.54
CA VAL A 411 -8.08 -3.81 -5.96
C VAL A 411 -8.81 -4.66 -4.94
N SER A 412 -8.66 -4.39 -3.64
CA SER A 412 -9.31 -5.18 -2.59
C SER A 412 -9.74 -4.35 -1.38
N PHE A 413 -10.68 -4.90 -0.62
CA PHE A 413 -11.04 -4.53 0.75
C PHE A 413 -11.27 -5.80 1.57
N HIS A 414 -11.23 -5.69 2.89
CA HIS A 414 -11.33 -6.83 3.79
C HIS A 414 -12.31 -6.58 4.95
N LYS A 415 -12.76 -7.69 5.56
CA LYS A 415 -13.73 -7.79 6.66
C LYS A 415 -15.17 -7.51 6.23
N HIS A 416 -16.03 -8.52 6.30
CA HIS A 416 -17.48 -8.38 6.10
C HIS A 416 -18.22 -7.78 7.33
N TRP A 417 -17.49 -7.33 8.36
CA TRP A 417 -18.07 -6.95 9.64
C TRP A 417 -18.75 -5.57 9.61
N ASN A 418 -20.01 -5.53 10.06
CA ASN A 418 -20.84 -4.33 10.17
C ASN A 418 -20.99 -3.56 8.83
N ILE A 419 -21.00 -4.30 7.72
CA ILE A 419 -21.22 -3.77 6.36
C ILE A 419 -22.08 -4.74 5.55
N ASP A 420 -22.65 -4.26 4.45
CA ASP A 420 -23.13 -5.13 3.36
C ASP A 420 -21.98 -5.35 2.37
N PRO A 421 -21.32 -6.53 2.38
CA PRO A 421 -20.15 -6.76 1.54
C PRO A 421 -20.50 -6.85 0.05
N VAL A 422 -21.73 -7.25 -0.30
CA VAL A 422 -22.19 -7.30 -1.70
C VAL A 422 -22.33 -5.86 -2.22
N LYS A 423 -22.96 -4.99 -1.44
CA LYS A 423 -23.06 -3.55 -1.77
C LYS A 423 -21.68 -2.91 -1.88
N VAL A 424 -20.77 -3.17 -0.93
CA VAL A 424 -19.39 -2.65 -0.98
C VAL A 424 -18.68 -3.07 -2.26
N TYR A 425 -18.76 -4.34 -2.65
CA TYR A 425 -18.16 -4.81 -3.90
C TYR A 425 -18.72 -4.08 -5.12
N PHE A 426 -20.04 -3.97 -5.25
CA PHE A 426 -20.64 -3.29 -6.41
C PHE A 426 -20.39 -1.78 -6.47
N THR A 427 -20.22 -1.13 -5.32
CA THR A 427 -19.89 0.29 -5.26
C THR A 427 -18.41 0.57 -5.56
N TRP A 428 -17.50 -0.28 -5.07
CA TRP A 428 -16.07 0.03 -5.11
C TRP A 428 -15.27 -0.79 -6.12
N LEU A 429 -15.59 -2.07 -6.31
CA LEU A 429 -14.69 -3.06 -6.91
C LEU A 429 -15.20 -3.68 -8.20
N ALA A 430 -16.52 -3.75 -8.39
CA ALA A 430 -17.11 -4.28 -9.61
C ALA A 430 -16.62 -3.51 -10.84
N PRO A 431 -16.40 -4.18 -11.98
CA PRO A 431 -16.11 -3.50 -13.22
C PRO A 431 -17.25 -2.55 -13.58
N ASN A 432 -16.94 -1.31 -13.99
CA ASN A 432 -17.95 -0.41 -14.50
C ASN A 432 -18.56 -1.05 -15.76
N THR A 433 -19.88 -1.20 -15.79
CA THR A 433 -20.64 -1.78 -16.92
C THR A 433 -20.52 -1.01 -18.24
N GLU A 434 -19.77 0.09 -18.29
CA GLU A 434 -19.39 0.76 -19.54
C GLU A 434 -18.24 0.07 -20.29
N GLU A 435 -17.42 -0.74 -19.60
CA GLU A 435 -16.40 -1.58 -20.26
C GLU A 435 -17.00 -2.89 -20.86
N SER A 436 -18.30 -3.17 -20.63
CA SER A 436 -19.04 -4.27 -21.29
C SER A 436 -20.37 -3.78 -21.90
N ARG A 437 -20.33 -3.55 -23.22
CA ARG A 437 -21.42 -3.22 -24.14
C ARG A 437 -22.88 -3.32 -23.60
N ASN A 438 -23.59 -2.20 -23.78
CA ASN A 438 -25.05 -2.03 -23.82
C ASN A 438 -25.87 -2.26 -22.54
N GLY A 439 -26.05 -1.18 -21.77
CA GLY A 439 -27.38 -0.72 -21.38
C GLY A 439 -28.00 -1.31 -20.10
N LYS A 440 -27.63 -0.74 -18.95
CA LYS A 440 -28.54 -0.21 -17.89
C LYS A 440 -27.68 0.25 -16.71
N LYS A 441 -27.77 1.55 -16.37
CA LYS A 441 -27.12 2.12 -15.19
C LYS A 441 -27.78 1.53 -13.93
N VAL A 442 -27.05 0.69 -13.20
CA VAL A 442 -27.29 0.51 -11.77
C VAL A 442 -26.11 1.21 -11.09
N GLY A 443 -26.28 2.50 -10.83
CA GLY A 443 -25.31 3.25 -10.03
C GLY A 443 -25.64 3.01 -8.57
N TYR A 444 -24.76 2.33 -7.83
CA TYR A 444 -24.78 2.35 -6.39
C TYR A 444 -23.99 3.58 -5.94
N ASN A 445 -24.65 4.51 -5.27
CA ASN A 445 -24.04 5.77 -4.87
C ASN A 445 -23.07 5.53 -3.71
N ARG A 446 -21.87 6.12 -3.76
CA ARG A 446 -20.86 5.97 -2.70
C ARG A 446 -21.32 6.53 -1.35
N GLU A 447 -22.27 7.46 -1.37
CA GLU A 447 -22.86 8.10 -0.20
C GLU A 447 -23.83 7.20 0.59
N ASP A 448 -24.24 6.06 0.01
CA ASP A 448 -25.20 5.15 0.66
C ASP A 448 -24.53 4.04 1.49
N LEU A 449 -23.19 3.97 1.53
CA LEU A 449 -22.44 2.89 2.17
C LEU A 449 -22.22 3.06 3.67
#